data_AF-A0A8T1SCM9-F1
#
_entry.id   AF-A0A8T1SCM9-F1
#
_cell.length_a   1.000
_cell.length_b   1.000
_cell.length_c   1.000
_cell.angle_alpha   90.00
_cell.angle_beta   90.00
_cell.angle_gamma   90.00
#
_symmetry.space_group_name_H-M   'P 1'
#
loop_
_entity.id
_entity.type
_entity.pdbx_description
1 polymer ?
#
loop_
_entity_poly.entity_id
_entity_poly.type
_entity_poly.pdbx_seq_one_letter_code
_entity_poly.pdbx_strand_id
1 'polypeptide(L)'
;SCRAAGALLCHVCVSKEPVRLCQGWDTCKANPGESCYIHTVQRRRTFFFEKMGCISNCKNYILGPYTWHIFRCCTRDFCNA
;
A
#
# COMPACT_ATOMS: atom_id res chain seq x y z
N SER A 1 -8.42 -15.61 -25.95
CA SER A 1 -8.28 -14.57 -24.92
C SER A 1 -7.88 -15.23 -23.61
N CYS A 2 -6.58 -15.24 -23.28
CA CYS A 2 -6.05 -15.58 -21.95
C CYS A 2 -4.72 -14.83 -21.80
N ARG A 3 -4.73 -13.55 -21.38
CA ARG A 3 -3.51 -12.96 -20.82
C ARG A 3 -3.26 -13.75 -19.54
N ALA A 4 -2.20 -14.56 -19.51
CA ALA A 4 -1.62 -14.95 -18.24
C ALA A 4 -1.40 -13.63 -17.49
N ALA A 5 -2.10 -13.43 -16.38
CA ALA A 5 -1.95 -12.25 -15.56
C ALA A 5 -0.48 -12.21 -15.14
N GLY A 6 0.31 -11.37 -15.82
CA GLY A 6 1.68 -11.11 -15.45
C GLY A 6 1.66 -10.69 -13.99
N ALA A 7 2.51 -11.31 -13.20
CA ALA A 7 2.49 -11.04 -11.78
C ALA A 7 2.82 -9.56 -11.54
N LEU A 8 1.91 -8.88 -10.86
CA LEU A 8 1.92 -7.46 -10.59
C LEU A 8 3.11 -7.12 -9.67
N LEU A 9 3.91 -6.12 -10.02
CA LEU A 9 4.99 -5.65 -9.14
C LEU A 9 4.48 -4.55 -8.23
N CYS A 10 4.68 -4.68 -6.92
CA CYS A 10 4.27 -3.68 -5.94
C CYS A 10 5.48 -3.25 -5.12
N HIS A 11 5.46 -2.00 -4.67
CA HIS A 11 6.41 -1.59 -3.67
C HIS A 11 6.07 -2.17 -2.29
N VAL A 12 7.10 -2.49 -1.52
CA VAL A 12 7.02 -2.94 -0.14
C VAL A 12 7.81 -1.96 0.71
N CYS A 13 7.15 -1.45 1.73
CA CYS A 13 7.79 -0.62 2.74
C CYS A 13 6.96 -0.61 4.01
N VAL A 14 7.64 -0.51 5.14
CA VAL A 14 7.05 -0.19 6.43
C VAL A 14 7.80 1.00 6.99
N SER A 15 7.19 2.18 6.94
CA SER A 15 7.73 3.36 7.59
C SER A 15 6.99 3.68 8.88
N LYS A 16 7.78 3.92 9.93
CA LYS A 16 7.34 4.42 11.23
C LYS A 16 8.09 5.70 11.46
N GLU A 17 7.48 6.82 11.14
CA GLU A 17 8.20 8.09 11.10
C GLU A 17 7.41 9.22 11.75
N PRO A 18 8.17 10.24 12.18
CA PRO A 18 7.90 11.62 11.83
C PRO A 18 8.74 12.16 10.63
N VAL A 19 9.68 11.42 10.01
CA VAL A 19 10.79 11.96 9.17
C VAL A 19 11.07 11.28 7.78
N ARG A 20 10.47 10.15 7.36
CA ARG A 20 10.79 9.42 6.12
C ARG A 20 9.60 8.58 5.69
N LEU A 21 8.75 9.17 4.86
CA LEU A 21 7.91 8.39 3.96
C LEU A 21 8.80 7.38 3.21
N CYS A 22 8.21 6.26 2.79
CA CYS A 22 8.94 5.15 2.18
C CYS A 22 9.93 5.60 1.09
N GLN A 23 11.22 5.77 1.45
CA GLN A 23 12.28 6.28 0.57
C GLN A 23 13.21 5.17 0.06
N GLY A 24 13.10 3.96 0.61
CA GLY A 24 13.72 2.73 0.12
C GLY A 24 12.64 1.67 -0.02
N TRP A 25 12.39 1.23 -1.25
CA TRP A 25 11.26 0.36 -1.57
C TRP A 25 11.82 -1.00 -1.93
N ASP A 26 11.49 -2.01 -1.13
CA ASP A 26 11.58 -3.39 -1.61
C ASP A 26 10.46 -3.63 -2.63
N THR A 27 10.53 -4.74 -3.36
CA THR A 27 9.50 -5.08 -4.35
C THR A 27 8.92 -6.46 -4.06
N CYS A 28 7.60 -6.58 -4.10
CA CYS A 28 6.91 -7.88 -4.10
C CYS A 28 6.26 -8.13 -5.46
N LYS A 29 6.20 -9.40 -5.84
CA LYS A 29 5.51 -9.89 -7.01
C LYS A 29 4.18 -10.49 -6.53
N ALA A 30 3.07 -9.82 -6.85
CA ALA A 30 1.75 -10.21 -6.40
C ALA A 30 1.30 -11.50 -7.10
N ASN A 31 0.67 -12.38 -6.32
CA ASN A 31 0.05 -13.60 -6.83
C ASN A 31 -1.22 -13.30 -7.66
N PRO A 32 -1.70 -14.26 -8.46
CA PRO A 32 -3.02 -14.13 -9.09
C PRO A 32 -4.12 -13.86 -8.05
N GLY A 33 -4.81 -12.72 -8.20
CA GLY A 33 -5.85 -12.28 -7.26
C GLY A 33 -5.37 -11.32 -6.15
N GLU A 34 -4.07 -11.05 -6.07
CA GLU A 34 -3.53 -10.00 -5.20
C GLU A 34 -3.53 -8.63 -5.89
N SER A 35 -3.43 -7.58 -5.10
CA SER A 35 -3.31 -6.19 -5.53
C SER A 35 -2.24 -5.47 -4.71
N CYS A 36 -1.69 -4.40 -5.25
CA CYS A 36 -0.86 -3.52 -4.44
C CYS A 36 -1.74 -2.72 -3.48
N TYR A 37 -1.25 -2.50 -2.26
CA TYR A 37 -1.89 -1.61 -1.31
C TYR A 37 -0.91 -0.59 -0.74
N ILE A 38 -1.49 0.52 -0.28
CA ILE A 38 -0.87 1.50 0.60
C ILE A 38 -1.84 1.77 1.76
N HIS A 39 -1.30 1.70 2.97
CA HIS A 39 -2.00 1.97 4.22
C HIS A 39 -1.28 3.09 4.94
N THR A 40 -1.90 4.26 4.99
CA THR A 40 -1.42 5.42 5.72
C THR A 40 -2.26 5.59 6.98
N VAL A 41 -1.60 5.69 8.13
CA VAL A 41 -2.25 6.03 9.41
C VAL A 41 -1.71 7.36 9.87
N GLN A 42 -2.61 8.33 9.98
CA GLN A 42 -2.31 9.66 10.47
C GLN A 42 -2.98 9.86 11.83
N ARG A 43 -2.17 9.97 12.89
CA ARG A 43 -2.64 10.32 14.24
C ARG A 43 -2.24 11.76 14.52
N ARG A 44 -3.22 12.67 14.48
CA ARG A 44 -3.00 14.14 14.53
C ARG A 44 -2.02 14.62 13.43
N ARG A 45 -1.43 15.81 13.56
CA ARG A 45 -0.49 16.38 12.57
C ARG A 45 0.93 15.77 12.62
N THR A 46 1.19 14.75 13.45
CA THR A 46 2.56 14.43 13.89
C THR A 46 2.98 12.98 13.70
N PHE A 47 2.07 12.00 13.80
CA PHE A 47 2.43 10.60 13.65
C PHE A 47 1.90 10.06 12.33
N PHE A 48 2.83 9.71 11.45
CA PHE A 48 2.55 9.08 10.16
C PHE A 48 3.13 7.67 10.17
N PHE A 49 2.25 6.69 10.05
CA PHE A 49 2.65 5.32 9.76
C PHE A 49 2.24 5.02 8.33
N GLU A 50 3.15 4.44 7.56
CA GLU A 50 2.90 4.08 6.18
C GLU A 50 3.34 2.64 5.95
N LYS A 51 2.46 1.85 5.34
CA LYS A 51 2.71 0.46 5.02
C LYS A 51 2.24 0.16 3.60
N MET A 52 3.09 -0.49 2.83
CA MET A 52 2.86 -0.84 1.43
C MET A 52 3.16 -2.31 1.20
N GLY A 53 2.50 -2.93 0.22
CA GLY A 53 2.83 -4.28 -0.22
C GLY A 53 1.78 -4.90 -1.14
N CYS A 54 1.78 -6.23 -1.19
CA CYS A 54 0.83 -7.07 -1.92
C CYS A 54 -0.25 -7.59 -0.94
N ILE A 55 -1.53 -7.58 -1.31
CA ILE A 55 -2.62 -8.11 -0.48
C ILE A 55 -3.76 -8.70 -1.33
N SER A 56 -4.35 -9.80 -0.85
CA SER A 56 -5.58 -10.39 -1.42
C SER A 56 -6.82 -9.67 -0.91
N ASN A 57 -7.92 -9.68 -1.68
CA ASN A 57 -9.20 -9.08 -1.30
C ASN A 57 -9.11 -7.60 -0.89
N CYS A 58 -8.24 -6.84 -1.58
CA CYS A 58 -7.98 -5.44 -1.30
C CYS A 58 -9.24 -4.57 -1.46
N LYS A 59 -9.57 -3.74 -0.46
CA LYS A 59 -10.67 -2.77 -0.51
C LYS A 59 -10.23 -1.39 -0.03
N ASN A 60 -10.61 -0.36 -0.76
CA ASN A 60 -10.39 1.03 -0.36
C ASN A 60 -11.25 1.36 0.87
N TYR A 61 -10.66 1.97 1.89
CA TYR A 61 -11.43 2.51 3.01
C TYR A 61 -10.73 3.70 3.66
N ILE A 62 -11.55 4.54 4.31
CA ILE A 62 -11.11 5.66 5.13
C ILE A 62 -11.84 5.55 6.46
N LEU A 63 -11.09 5.55 7.57
CA LEU A 63 -11.61 5.42 8.94
C LEU A 63 -11.03 6.54 9.79
N GLY A 64 -11.86 7.35 10.46
CA GLY A 64 -11.42 8.46 11.30
C GLY A 64 -12.61 9.23 11.90
N PRO A 65 -12.42 9.92 13.05
CA PRO A 65 -11.90 11.29 12.91
C PRO A 65 -10.64 11.62 13.74
N TYR A 66 -10.32 10.83 14.77
CA TYR A 66 -9.18 11.09 15.68
C TYR A 66 -7.86 10.49 15.17
N THR A 67 -7.94 9.33 14.53
CA THR A 67 -6.84 8.66 13.82
C THR A 67 -7.37 8.31 12.45
N TRP A 68 -6.79 8.89 11.41
CA TRP A 68 -7.18 8.63 10.02
C TRP A 68 -6.43 7.42 9.50
N HIS A 69 -7.16 6.35 9.18
CA HIS A 69 -6.65 5.19 8.46
C HIS A 69 -7.11 5.31 7.02
N ILE A 70 -6.17 5.51 6.11
CA ILE A 70 -6.42 5.60 4.67
C ILE A 70 -5.81 4.35 4.04
N PHE A 71 -6.65 3.49 3.49
CA PHE A 71 -6.23 2.27 2.81
C PHE A 71 -6.64 2.35 1.35
N ARG A 72 -5.67 2.20 0.44
CA ARG A 72 -5.90 2.25 -1.00
C ARG A 72 -5.31 1.04 -1.69
N CYS A 73 -5.99 0.61 -2.74
CA CYS A 73 -5.71 -0.56 -3.55
C CYS A 73 -5.54 -0.18 -5.01
N CYS A 74 -4.63 -0.87 -5.69
CA CYS A 74 -4.41 -0.65 -7.11
C CYS A 74 -3.80 -1.89 -7.80
N THR A 75 -3.94 -1.96 -9.13
CA THR A 75 -3.64 -3.16 -9.94
C THR A 75 -2.71 -2.86 -11.13
N ARG A 76 -1.86 -1.84 -11.00
CA ARG A 76 -0.81 -1.51 -11.96
C ARG A 76 0.55 -1.65 -11.29
N ASP A 77 1.59 -1.96 -12.06
CA ASP A 77 2.93 -2.08 -11.49
C ASP A 77 3.31 -0.78 -10.76
N PHE A 78 3.84 -0.93 -9.55
CA PHE A 78 4.34 0.15 -8.69
C PHE A 78 3.31 1.25 -8.38
N CYS A 79 2.03 0.95 -8.47
CA CYS A 79 0.96 1.92 -8.28
C CYS A 79 0.77 2.40 -6.84
N ASN A 80 1.43 1.76 -5.87
CA ASN A 80 1.39 2.09 -4.46
C ASN A 80 2.56 3.00 -4.03
N ALA A 81 3.03 3.85 -4.95
CA ALA A 81 4.02 4.90 -4.73
C ALA A 81 3.41 6.25 -4.32
#